data_AF-A0A4R3LC80-F1
#
_entry.id   AF-A0A4R3LC80-F1
#
_cell.length_a   1.000
_cell.length_b   1.000
_cell.length_c   1.000
_cell.angle_alpha   90.00
_cell.angle_beta   90.00
_cell.angle_gamma   90.00
#
_symmetry.space_group_name_H-M   'P 1'
#
loop_
_entity.id
_entity.type
_entity.pdbx_description
1 polymer ?
#
loop_
_entity_poly.entity_id
_entity_poly.type
_entity_poly.pdbx_seq_one_letter_code
_entity_poly.pdbx_strand_id
1 'polypeptide(L)'
;MKLNKIKEVLMGTDHEVKVEILSHLSDVFESYNESIEDFEEIVMFLLEYGLNETEIEMKEEIFNTLLDAATNQDIGKINFDVLEKSLDDLPIECLHSAITILSFTYNREYLPTLLKYTEHGNKQIRSDALYAVNEIETYWKLK
;
A
#
# COMPACT_ATOMS: atom_id res chain seq x y z
N MET A 1 6.89 17.08 -0.27
CA MET A 1 6.35 17.41 -1.62
C MET A 1 4.86 17.67 -1.47
N LYS A 2 4.25 18.61 -2.19
CA LYS A 2 2.84 18.97 -1.96
C LYS A 2 1.88 18.08 -2.75
N LEU A 3 0.78 17.69 -2.12
CA LEU A 3 -0.26 16.84 -2.72
C LEU A 3 -0.74 17.32 -4.09
N ASN A 4 -0.98 18.63 -4.25
CA ASN A 4 -1.50 19.19 -5.50
C ASN A 4 -0.58 18.94 -6.70
N LYS A 5 0.74 18.98 -6.50
CA LYS A 5 1.71 18.70 -7.55
C LYS A 5 1.68 17.23 -7.96
N ILE A 6 1.53 16.33 -6.99
CA ILE A 6 1.42 14.88 -7.22
C ILE A 6 0.16 14.58 -8.02
N LYS A 7 -0.99 15.15 -7.63
CA LYS A 7 -2.26 15.02 -8.33
C LYS A 7 -2.17 15.49 -9.78
N GLU A 8 -1.58 16.67 -10.01
CA GLU A 8 -1.42 17.24 -11.35
C GLU A 8 -0.63 16.30 -12.27
N VAL A 9 0.49 15.75 -11.78
CA VAL A 9 1.33 14.83 -12.56
C VAL A 9 0.62 13.50 -12.81
N LEU A 10 0.07 12.86 -11.76
CA LEU A 10 -0.57 11.54 -11.90
C LEU A 10 -1.85 11.58 -12.73
N MET A 11 -2.58 12.70 -12.76
CA MET A 11 -3.73 12.89 -13.65
C MET A 11 -3.35 13.25 -15.09
N GLY A 12 -2.07 13.50 -15.36
CA GLY A 12 -1.55 13.73 -16.70
C GLY A 12 -1.58 12.49 -17.59
N THR A 13 -1.10 12.63 -18.83
CA THR A 13 -1.04 11.54 -19.82
C THR A 13 0.36 10.98 -20.03
N ASP A 14 1.39 11.62 -19.48
CA ASP A 14 2.78 11.23 -19.70
C ASP A 14 3.18 10.14 -18.70
N HIS A 15 3.33 8.91 -19.19
CA HIS A 15 3.65 7.75 -18.37
C HIS A 15 5.04 7.86 -17.72
N GLU A 16 6.06 8.35 -18.44
CA GLU A 16 7.42 8.44 -17.90
C GLU A 16 7.46 9.42 -16.72
N VAL A 17 6.77 10.56 -16.84
CA VAL A 17 6.69 11.55 -15.76
C VAL A 17 5.91 11.03 -14.55
N LYS A 18 4.91 10.16 -14.77
CA LYS A 18 4.20 9.47 -13.67
C LYS A 18 5.13 8.52 -12.91
N VAL A 19 5.89 7.70 -13.62
CA VAL A 19 6.86 6.80 -12.99
C VAL A 19 7.92 7.61 -12.23
N GLU A 20 8.43 8.69 -12.80
CA GLU A 20 9.41 9.55 -12.13
C GLU A 20 8.87 10.14 -10.81
N ILE A 21 7.61 10.60 -10.79
CA ILE A 21 7.02 11.15 -9.56
C ILE A 21 6.76 10.08 -8.49
N LEU A 22 6.42 8.86 -8.89
CA LEU A 22 6.25 7.72 -7.98
C LEU A 22 7.59 7.28 -7.39
N SER A 23 8.62 7.14 -8.22
CA SER A 23 9.99 6.87 -7.77
C SER A 23 10.49 7.94 -6.79
N HIS A 24 10.23 9.22 -7.08
CA HIS A 24 10.59 10.28 -6.15
C HIS A 24 9.80 10.23 -4.83
N LEU A 25 8.54 9.76 -4.86
CA LEU A 25 7.76 9.54 -3.64
C LEU A 25 8.32 8.40 -2.81
N SER A 26 8.70 7.28 -3.43
CA SER A 26 9.40 6.17 -2.76
C SER A 26 10.65 6.66 -2.04
N ASP A 27 11.52 7.41 -2.72
CA ASP A 27 12.72 8.01 -2.09
C ASP A 27 12.37 8.89 -0.87
N VAL A 28 11.28 9.65 -0.97
CA VAL A 28 10.81 10.51 0.13
C VAL A 28 10.31 9.67 1.30
N PHE A 29 9.55 8.59 1.06
CA PHE A 29 9.07 7.68 2.09
C PHE A 29 10.22 6.92 2.76
N GLU A 30 11.24 6.51 2.02
CA GLU A 30 12.43 5.84 2.55
C GLU A 30 13.34 6.76 3.37
N SER A 31 13.22 8.09 3.23
CA SER A 31 14.12 9.04 3.88
C SER A 31 14.01 9.11 5.42
N TYR A 32 13.09 8.34 6.04
CA TYR A 32 12.74 8.39 7.48
C TYR A 32 12.37 9.78 7.98
N ASN A 33 12.02 10.70 7.07
CA ASN A 33 11.61 12.04 7.43
C ASN A 33 10.17 12.01 7.95
N GLU A 34 9.99 12.08 9.26
CA GLU A 34 8.66 12.09 9.91
C GLU A 34 7.82 13.35 9.59
N SER A 35 8.39 14.33 8.87
CA SER A 35 7.76 15.63 8.59
C SER A 35 7.31 15.78 7.14
N ILE A 36 6.84 14.70 6.51
CA ILE A 36 6.24 14.78 5.17
C ILE A 36 4.91 15.54 5.28
N GLU A 37 4.88 16.76 4.76
CA GLU A 37 3.66 17.56 4.59
C GLU A 37 2.64 16.77 3.74
N ASP A 38 1.37 16.78 4.15
CA ASP A 38 0.25 16.07 3.51
C ASP A 38 0.42 14.53 3.42
N PHE A 39 1.22 13.89 4.29
CA PHE A 39 1.51 12.45 4.19
C PHE A 39 0.25 11.57 4.10
N GLU A 40 -0.67 11.72 5.05
CA GLU A 40 -1.89 10.90 5.10
C GLU A 40 -2.74 11.12 3.84
N GLU A 41 -2.85 12.36 3.37
CA GLU A 41 -3.60 12.71 2.17
C GLU A 41 -2.93 12.22 0.88
N ILE A 42 -1.59 12.16 0.83
CA ILE A 42 -0.83 11.59 -0.29
C ILE A 42 -1.08 10.09 -0.36
N VAL A 43 -0.94 9.37 0.76
CA VAL A 43 -1.16 7.91 0.81
C VAL A 43 -2.60 7.58 0.43
N MET A 44 -3.60 8.30 0.96
CA MET A 44 -5.00 8.09 0.59
C MET A 44 -5.25 8.38 -0.89
N PHE A 45 -4.66 9.45 -1.44
CA PHE A 45 -4.78 9.73 -2.86
C PHE A 45 -4.16 8.63 -3.73
N LEU A 46 -2.95 8.17 -3.40
CA LEU A 46 -2.30 7.07 -4.13
C LEU A 46 -3.10 5.78 -4.04
N LEU A 47 -3.68 5.47 -2.88
CA LEU A 47 -4.54 4.30 -2.71
C LEU A 47 -5.78 4.38 -3.61
N GLU A 48 -6.51 5.49 -3.58
CA GLU A 48 -7.68 5.68 -4.45
C GLU A 48 -7.30 5.66 -5.93
N TYR A 49 -6.19 6.32 -6.30
CA TYR A 49 -5.70 6.38 -7.67
C TYR A 49 -5.28 4.98 -8.17
N GLY A 50 -4.50 4.23 -7.38
CA GLY A 50 -4.05 2.88 -7.71
C GLY A 50 -5.18 1.85 -7.80
N LEU A 51 -6.19 1.95 -6.93
CA LEU A 51 -7.37 1.09 -7.02
C LEU A 51 -8.12 1.31 -8.35
N ASN A 52 -8.21 2.54 -8.84
CA ASN A 52 -8.89 2.89 -10.09
C ASN A 52 -8.02 2.81 -11.35
N GLU A 53 -6.70 2.65 -11.21
CA GLU A 53 -5.79 2.51 -12.35
C GLU A 53 -6.12 1.23 -13.13
N THR A 54 -6.01 1.29 -14.45
CA THR A 54 -6.36 0.18 -15.36
C THR A 54 -5.12 -0.44 -16.00
N GLU A 55 -4.04 0.33 -16.09
CA GLU A 55 -2.77 -0.11 -16.63
C GLU A 55 -1.98 -0.83 -15.53
N ILE A 56 -1.70 -2.13 -15.74
CA ILE A 56 -1.21 -3.02 -14.67
C ILE A 56 0.18 -2.60 -14.17
N GLU A 57 1.07 -2.16 -15.05
CA GLU A 57 2.45 -1.79 -14.66
C GLU A 57 2.40 -0.53 -13.79
N MET A 58 1.61 0.48 -14.19
CA MET A 58 1.37 1.67 -13.38
C MET A 58 0.69 1.35 -12.04
N LYS A 59 -0.29 0.43 -12.03
CA LYS A 59 -0.94 0.00 -10.78
C LYS A 59 0.08 -0.64 -9.84
N GLU A 60 0.90 -1.55 -10.35
CA GLU A 60 1.95 -2.21 -9.58
C GLU A 60 2.92 -1.17 -8.99
N GLU A 61 3.37 -0.20 -9.79
CA GLU A 61 4.25 0.88 -9.34
C GLU A 61 3.64 1.68 -8.18
N ILE A 62 2.36 2.07 -8.29
CA ILE A 62 1.65 2.78 -7.21
C ILE A 62 1.58 1.95 -5.93
N PHE A 63 1.30 0.65 -6.05
CA PHE A 63 1.22 -0.25 -4.91
C PHE A 63 2.59 -0.49 -4.26
N ASN A 64 3.67 -0.51 -5.03
CA ASN A 64 5.03 -0.56 -4.52
C ASN A 64 5.39 0.73 -3.77
N THR A 65 5.07 1.90 -4.33
CA THR A 65 5.25 3.18 -3.64
C THR A 65 4.45 3.27 -2.34
N LEU A 66 3.22 2.72 -2.29
CA LEU A 66 2.42 2.61 -1.06
C LEU A 66 3.05 1.65 -0.03
N LEU A 67 3.68 0.57 -0.49
CA LEU A 67 4.41 -0.36 0.36
C LEU A 67 5.64 0.31 0.98
N ASP A 68 6.35 1.14 0.22
CA ASP A 68 7.49 1.91 0.74
C ASP A 68 7.04 2.87 1.85
N ALA A 69 5.89 3.52 1.70
CA ALA A 69 5.26 4.31 2.76
C ALA A 69 4.94 3.45 3.98
N ALA A 70 4.29 2.31 3.80
CA ALA A 70 3.90 1.41 4.89
C ALA A 70 5.10 0.81 5.65
N THR A 71 6.22 0.61 4.96
CA THR A 71 7.44 0.03 5.51
C THR A 71 8.25 1.03 6.31
N ASN A 72 8.33 2.28 5.84
CA ASN A 72 9.28 3.28 6.35
C ASN A 72 8.62 4.41 7.16
N GLN A 73 7.29 4.52 7.15
CA GLN A 73 6.54 5.58 7.81
C GLN A 73 5.41 5.03 8.71
N ASP A 74 4.95 5.83 9.67
CA ASP A 74 3.80 5.46 10.51
C ASP A 74 2.48 5.62 9.75
N ILE A 75 1.95 4.51 9.25
CA ILE A 75 0.66 4.45 8.55
C ILE A 75 -0.51 4.05 9.46
N GLY A 76 -0.30 3.87 10.77
CA GLY A 76 -1.29 3.28 11.67
C GLY A 76 -2.57 4.09 11.84
N LYS A 77 -2.59 5.36 11.42
CA LYS A 77 -3.76 6.25 11.47
C LYS A 77 -4.57 6.28 10.19
N ILE A 78 -4.02 5.75 9.10
CA ILE A 78 -4.64 5.81 7.77
C ILE A 78 -5.67 4.69 7.65
N ASN A 79 -6.85 5.01 7.11
CA ASN A 79 -7.91 4.03 6.91
C ASN A 79 -7.70 3.26 5.59
N PHE A 80 -7.35 1.98 5.70
CA PHE A 80 -7.18 1.05 4.58
C PHE A 80 -8.37 0.10 4.36
N ASP A 81 -9.55 0.38 4.90
CA ASP A 81 -10.77 -0.43 4.70
C ASP A 81 -11.11 -0.60 3.22
N VAL A 82 -10.85 0.42 2.40
CA VAL A 82 -11.08 0.35 0.95
C VAL A 82 -10.12 -0.62 0.28
N LEU A 83 -8.88 -0.72 0.77
CA LEU A 83 -7.91 -1.70 0.31
C LEU A 83 -8.33 -3.12 0.68
N GLU A 84 -8.69 -3.34 1.95
CA GLU A 84 -9.15 -4.64 2.44
C GLU A 84 -10.33 -5.19 1.63
N LYS A 85 -11.32 -4.34 1.34
CA LYS A 85 -12.50 -4.72 0.54
C LYS A 85 -12.20 -5.00 -0.92
N SER A 86 -11.10 -4.48 -1.44
CA SER A 86 -10.73 -4.60 -2.85
C SER A 86 -9.73 -5.74 -3.11
N LEU A 87 -9.24 -6.43 -2.07
CA LEU A 87 -8.21 -7.46 -2.21
C LEU A 87 -8.60 -8.56 -3.23
N ASP A 88 -9.84 -9.03 -3.21
CA ASP A 88 -10.29 -10.11 -4.11
C ASP A 88 -10.30 -9.67 -5.60
N ASP A 89 -10.35 -8.36 -5.86
CA ASP A 89 -10.40 -7.77 -7.21
C ASP A 89 -9.01 -7.30 -7.71
N LEU A 90 -7.99 -7.33 -6.86
CA LEU A 90 -6.65 -6.89 -7.24
C LEU A 90 -5.94 -7.90 -8.15
N PRO A 91 -5.15 -7.43 -9.12
CA PRO A 91 -4.27 -8.29 -9.90
C PRO A 91 -3.21 -8.91 -8.98
N ILE A 92 -2.71 -10.09 -9.37
CA ILE A 92 -1.83 -10.89 -8.52
C ILE A 92 -0.51 -10.20 -8.21
N GLU A 93 -0.06 -9.34 -9.13
CA GLU A 93 1.11 -8.48 -9.05
C GLU A 93 1.00 -7.48 -7.88
N CYS A 94 -0.21 -7.00 -7.57
CA CYS A 94 -0.45 -6.03 -6.50
C CYS A 94 -0.80 -6.67 -5.15
N LEU A 95 -1.21 -7.95 -5.13
CA LEU A 95 -1.67 -8.62 -3.91
C LEU A 95 -0.60 -8.70 -2.83
N HIS A 96 0.67 -8.91 -3.21
CA HIS A 96 1.79 -8.93 -2.28
C HIS A 96 1.87 -7.63 -1.48
N SER A 97 1.95 -6.50 -2.19
CA SER A 97 2.05 -5.17 -1.60
C SER A 97 0.82 -4.84 -0.78
N ALA A 98 -0.38 -5.15 -1.29
CA ALA A 98 -1.65 -4.93 -0.60
C ALA A 98 -1.75 -5.65 0.76
N ILE A 99 -1.44 -6.95 0.79
CA ILE A 99 -1.45 -7.76 2.02
C ILE A 99 -0.42 -7.24 3.02
N THR A 100 0.77 -6.90 2.53
CA THR A 100 1.87 -6.42 3.37
C THR A 100 1.54 -5.04 3.96
N ILE A 101 0.97 -4.11 3.20
CA ILE A 101 0.49 -2.80 3.69
C ILE A 101 -0.51 -3.00 4.84
N LEU A 102 -1.51 -3.87 4.66
CA LEU A 102 -2.50 -4.15 5.70
C LEU A 102 -1.86 -4.71 6.97
N SER A 103 -0.80 -5.52 6.85
CA SER A 103 -0.06 -6.04 8.02
C SER A 103 0.55 -4.93 8.87
N PHE A 104 1.09 -3.88 8.25
CA PHE A 104 1.75 -2.76 8.94
C PHE A 104 0.78 -1.77 9.58
N THR A 105 -0.52 -1.85 9.28
CA THR A 105 -1.55 -1.12 10.04
C THR A 105 -1.75 -1.69 11.44
N TYR A 106 -1.34 -2.95 11.65
CA TYR A 106 -1.65 -3.73 12.85
C TYR A 106 -3.16 -3.78 13.19
N ASN A 107 -4.08 -3.54 12.25
CA ASN A 107 -5.51 -3.55 12.56
C ASN A 107 -6.03 -5.01 12.65
N ARG A 108 -6.50 -5.43 13.85
CA ARG A 108 -7.07 -6.78 14.05
C ARG A 108 -8.30 -7.04 13.19
N GLU A 109 -9.03 -5.98 12.80
CA GLU A 109 -10.24 -6.13 11.99
C GLU A 109 -9.96 -6.71 10.59
N TYR A 110 -8.72 -6.61 10.11
CA TYR A 110 -8.31 -7.18 8.82
C TYR A 110 -7.97 -8.69 8.89
N LEU A 111 -7.79 -9.25 10.09
CA LEU A 111 -7.41 -10.68 10.26
C LEU A 111 -8.36 -11.66 9.55
N PRO A 112 -9.70 -11.54 9.63
CA PRO A 112 -10.60 -12.48 8.96
C PRO A 112 -10.40 -12.52 7.43
N THR A 113 -10.05 -11.39 6.83
CA THR A 113 -9.81 -11.32 5.39
C THR A 113 -8.41 -11.83 5.03
N LEU A 114 -7.38 -11.43 5.78
CA LEU A 114 -6.02 -11.95 5.58
C LEU A 114 -5.93 -13.48 5.73
N LEU A 115 -6.69 -14.07 6.65
CA LEU A 115 -6.78 -15.52 6.83
C LEU A 115 -7.30 -16.27 5.59
N LYS A 116 -8.09 -15.64 4.72
CA LYS A 116 -8.53 -16.28 3.47
C LYS A 116 -7.34 -16.56 2.53
N TYR A 117 -6.33 -15.71 2.57
CA TYR A 117 -5.16 -15.80 1.70
C TYR A 117 -4.09 -16.78 2.22
N THR A 118 -4.20 -17.29 3.45
CA THR A 118 -3.25 -18.29 3.97
C THR A 118 -3.37 -19.66 3.31
N GLU A 119 -4.43 -19.88 2.53
CA GLU A 119 -4.62 -21.09 1.72
C GLU A 119 -4.56 -20.78 0.21
N HIS A 120 -4.07 -19.59 -0.17
CA HIS A 120 -4.03 -19.15 -1.55
C HIS A 120 -3.15 -20.06 -2.43
N GLY A 121 -3.54 -20.27 -3.69
CA GLY A 121 -2.84 -21.16 -4.62
C GLY A 121 -1.42 -20.69 -4.97
N ASN A 122 -1.21 -19.36 -5.04
CA ASN A 122 0.12 -18.78 -5.20
C ASN A 122 0.89 -18.85 -3.87
N LYS A 123 2.08 -19.46 -3.90
CA LYS A 123 2.93 -19.68 -2.72
C LYS A 123 3.42 -18.38 -2.10
N GLN A 124 3.70 -17.34 -2.89
CA GLN A 124 4.16 -16.05 -2.40
C GLN A 124 3.07 -15.37 -1.59
N ILE A 125 1.89 -15.19 -2.20
CA ILE A 125 0.70 -14.61 -1.55
C ILE A 125 0.35 -15.35 -0.26
N ARG A 126 0.43 -16.68 -0.27
CA ARG A 126 0.22 -17.49 0.94
C ARG A 126 1.24 -17.17 2.03
N SER A 127 2.51 -17.04 1.67
CA SER A 127 3.57 -16.68 2.61
C SER A 127 3.35 -15.28 3.19
N ASP A 128 2.98 -14.32 2.35
CA ASP A 128 2.72 -12.93 2.76
C ASP A 128 1.53 -12.85 3.71
N ALA A 129 0.45 -13.58 3.42
CA ALA A 129 -0.73 -13.63 4.29
C ALA A 129 -0.44 -14.26 5.66
N LEU A 130 0.36 -15.34 5.69
CA LEU A 130 0.79 -15.96 6.95
C LEU A 130 1.66 -15.00 7.77
N TYR A 131 2.58 -14.29 7.11
CA TYR A 131 3.39 -13.26 7.75
C TYR A 131 2.50 -12.15 8.30
N ALA A 132 1.58 -11.62 7.50
CA ALA A 132 0.68 -10.54 7.89
C ALA A 132 -0.17 -10.89 9.12
N VAL A 133 -0.76 -12.09 9.14
CA VAL A 133 -1.53 -12.59 10.30
C VAL A 133 -0.65 -12.69 11.53
N ASN A 134 0.55 -13.28 11.42
CA ASN A 134 1.47 -13.41 12.53
C ASN A 134 1.93 -12.06 13.07
N GLU A 135 2.18 -11.09 12.19
CA GLU A 135 2.66 -9.75 12.52
C GLU A 135 1.60 -8.98 13.33
N ILE A 136 0.36 -8.96 12.84
CA ILE A 136 -0.77 -8.35 13.57
C ILE A 136 -0.98 -9.05 14.91
N GLU A 137 -1.03 -10.38 14.96
CA GLU A 137 -1.22 -11.09 16.22
C GLU A 137 -0.10 -10.82 17.23
N THR A 138 1.15 -10.75 16.78
CA THR A 138 2.32 -10.55 17.64
C THR A 138 2.32 -9.16 18.26
N TYR A 139 2.09 -8.11 17.45
CA TYR A 139 1.95 -6.73 17.92
C TYR A 139 0.99 -6.63 19.12
N TRP A 140 -0.13 -7.34 18.99
CA TRP A 140 -1.24 -7.31 19.92
C TRP A 140 -1.11 -8.23 21.13
N LYS A 141 -0.16 -9.18 21.12
CA LYS A 141 0.25 -9.98 22.29
C LYS A 141 1.26 -9.23 23.15
N LEU A 142 2.00 -8.29 22.57
CA LEU A 142 3.07 -7.53 23.24
C LEU A 142 2.61 -6.19 23.84
N LYS A 143 1.40 -5.72 23.50
CA LYS A 143 0.73 -4.57 24.13
C LYS A 143 -0.02 -4.96 25.39
#